data_AF-A0A975FUM1-F1
#
_entry.id   AF-A0A975FUM1-F1
#
_cell.length_a   1.000
_cell.length_b   1.000
_cell.length_c   1.000
_cell.angle_alpha   90.00
_cell.angle_beta   90.00
_cell.angle_gamma   90.00
#
_symmetry.space_group_name_H-M   'P 1'
#
loop_
_entity.id
_entity.type
_entity.pdbx_description
1 polymer ?
#
loop_
_entity_poly.entity_id
_entity_poly.type
_entity_poly.pdbx_seq_one_letter_code
_entity_poly.pdbx_strand_id
1 'polypeptide(L)'
;MKNILVLLVCLFGFNVFSQSWLDGKCKDLDQAITSSEFNASNERNVLSIIINQAGEIAVNGEVKPNLREIAFKELVLDFVTNPKQNKSKASNPDKVYIQLASFNKNSDQLQVLKSYIQEVYIYLWDKYADEKYNSSYIELNCRKRSKVFETYPLRIIGEINNKERSNNRPKGLGVPPFAGDVKDN
;
A
#
# COMPACT_ATOMS: atom_id res chain seq x y z
N MET A 1 40.81 36.99 -28.50
CA MET A 1 40.32 37.05 -27.12
C MET A 1 38.88 37.55 -27.11
N LYS A 2 37.89 36.68 -26.88
CA LYS A 2 36.71 37.00 -26.07
C LYS A 2 35.94 35.70 -25.79
N ASN A 3 36.14 35.19 -24.58
CA ASN A 3 35.40 34.08 -24.02
C ASN A 3 34.03 34.59 -23.55
N ILE A 4 32.95 33.88 -23.89
CA ILE A 4 31.64 33.96 -23.25
C ILE A 4 31.23 32.49 -23.08
N LEU A 5 31.51 31.85 -21.94
CA LEU A 5 30.80 31.89 -20.65
C LEU A 5 29.38 31.29 -20.71
N VAL A 6 29.37 29.97 -20.48
CA VAL A 6 28.47 29.19 -19.60
C VAL A 6 26.95 29.38 -19.75
N LEU A 7 26.27 28.29 -20.11
CA LEU A 7 24.99 27.95 -19.48
C LEU A 7 24.99 26.49 -19.05
N LEU A 8 25.17 26.32 -17.75
CA LEU A 8 25.16 25.06 -17.01
C LEU A 8 23.69 24.59 -16.94
N VAL A 9 23.30 23.68 -17.82
CA VAL A 9 22.00 23.01 -17.73
C VAL A 9 22.11 21.94 -16.65
N CYS A 10 21.57 22.27 -15.49
CA CYS A 10 21.30 21.35 -14.39
C CYS A 10 20.43 20.18 -14.87
N LEU A 11 21.04 19.01 -15.12
CA LEU A 11 20.32 17.73 -15.13
C LEU A 11 20.34 17.18 -13.70
N PHE A 12 19.53 17.79 -12.83
CA PHE A 12 19.21 17.18 -11.54
C PHE A 12 18.30 15.97 -11.78
N GLY A 13 18.89 14.79 -11.60
CA GLY A 13 18.27 13.62 -10.98
C GLY A 13 17.04 13.01 -11.65
N PHE A 14 17.25 12.08 -12.58
CA PHE A 14 16.32 10.96 -12.70
C PHE A 14 16.59 10.00 -11.55
N ASN A 15 15.88 10.16 -10.44
CA ASN A 15 15.72 9.04 -9.52
C ASN A 15 14.81 8.03 -10.22
N VAL A 16 15.40 6.91 -10.64
CA VAL A 16 14.75 5.81 -11.36
C VAL A 16 14.01 4.95 -10.34
N PHE A 17 12.70 4.78 -10.47
CA PHE A 17 11.88 3.88 -9.63
C PHE A 17 11.00 2.97 -10.53
N SER A 18 10.73 1.72 -10.11
CA SER A 18 10.53 0.54 -11.00
C SER A 18 9.38 -0.44 -10.68
N GLN A 19 8.45 -0.86 -11.60
CA GLN A 19 7.55 -2.10 -11.52
C GLN A 19 8.35 -3.42 -11.50
N SER A 20 9.29 -3.45 -10.59
CA SER A 20 10.32 -4.48 -10.43
C SER A 20 9.77 -5.82 -9.98
N TRP A 21 8.63 -5.81 -9.29
CA TRP A 21 8.05 -7.00 -8.70
C TRP A 21 7.31 -7.90 -9.71
N LEU A 22 6.88 -7.36 -10.86
CA LEU A 22 6.18 -8.12 -11.90
C LEU A 22 7.14 -8.69 -12.96
N ASP A 23 7.72 -7.83 -13.79
CA ASP A 23 8.63 -8.24 -14.88
C ASP A 23 9.78 -7.26 -15.14
N GLY A 24 9.83 -6.14 -14.42
CA GLY A 24 10.89 -5.13 -14.52
C GLY A 24 10.94 -4.35 -15.84
N LYS A 25 9.98 -4.54 -16.77
CA LYS A 25 10.01 -3.91 -18.11
C LYS A 25 9.65 -2.43 -18.09
N CYS A 26 8.68 -2.03 -17.27
CA CYS A 26 8.12 -0.68 -17.25
C CYS A 26 8.35 -0.01 -15.91
N LYS A 27 9.58 0.47 -15.72
CA LYS A 27 10.04 0.89 -14.39
C LYS A 27 9.19 2.04 -13.82
N ASP A 28 8.94 3.08 -14.60
CA ASP A 28 8.31 4.33 -14.14
C ASP A 28 6.86 4.20 -13.61
N LEU A 29 6.29 2.99 -13.60
CA LEU A 29 4.93 2.72 -13.11
C LEU A 29 4.85 2.39 -11.61
N ASP A 30 5.94 2.04 -10.92
CA ASP A 30 5.86 1.90 -9.46
C ASP A 30 5.82 3.30 -8.83
N GLN A 31 4.61 3.74 -8.50
CA GLN A 31 4.40 5.02 -7.82
C GLN A 31 4.90 4.93 -6.37
N ALA A 32 5.89 5.75 -6.04
CA ALA A 32 6.18 6.10 -4.66
C ALA A 32 5.00 6.94 -4.12
N ILE A 33 4.29 6.42 -3.12
CA ILE A 33 3.20 7.13 -2.47
C ILE A 33 3.78 8.00 -1.36
N THR A 34 3.48 9.28 -1.38
CA THR A 34 3.89 10.16 -0.29
C THR A 34 2.93 10.02 0.90
N SER A 35 3.45 10.16 2.13
CA SER A 35 2.59 10.18 3.33
C SER A 35 1.56 11.31 3.27
N SER A 36 1.89 12.42 2.60
CA SER A 36 0.96 13.55 2.41
C SER A 36 -0.24 13.16 1.54
N GLU A 37 -0.02 12.50 0.41
CA GLU A 37 -1.11 12.04 -0.47
C GLU A 37 -2.02 11.04 0.23
N PHE A 38 -1.43 10.12 1.00
CA PHE A 38 -2.22 9.16 1.78
C PHE A 38 -3.03 9.84 2.89
N ASN A 39 -2.41 10.74 3.67
CA ASN A 39 -3.10 11.42 4.78
C ASN A 39 -4.20 12.36 4.28
N ALA A 40 -4.08 12.88 3.06
CA ALA A 40 -5.13 13.68 2.41
C ALA A 40 -6.22 12.81 1.74
N SER A 41 -6.02 11.49 1.64
CA SER A 41 -6.99 10.59 1.02
C SER A 41 -8.26 10.46 1.87
N ASN A 42 -9.40 10.30 1.21
CA ASN A 42 -10.65 10.03 1.93
C ASN A 42 -10.61 8.61 2.51
N GLU A 43 -10.93 8.46 3.79
CA GLU A 43 -10.95 7.18 4.51
C GLU A 43 -11.70 6.08 3.76
N ARG A 44 -12.79 6.40 3.06
CA ARG A 44 -13.57 5.41 2.28
C ARG A 44 -12.78 4.76 1.15
N ASN A 45 -11.70 5.39 0.69
CA ASN A 45 -10.83 4.88 -0.37
C ASN A 45 -9.63 4.11 0.18
N VAL A 46 -9.50 4.00 1.50
CA VAL A 46 -8.42 3.27 2.17
C VAL A 46 -8.94 1.90 2.61
N LEU A 47 -8.28 0.85 2.12
CA LEU A 47 -8.44 -0.50 2.66
C LEU A 47 -7.31 -0.76 3.66
N SER A 48 -7.64 -0.84 4.94
CA SER A 48 -6.67 -1.11 6.00
C SER A 48 -6.61 -2.60 6.30
N ILE A 49 -5.43 -3.20 6.17
CA ILE A 49 -5.15 -4.61 6.43
C ILE A 49 -3.98 -4.66 7.43
N ILE A 50 -4.28 -5.06 8.65
CA ILE A 50 -3.32 -5.07 9.75
C ILE A 50 -3.24 -6.48 10.32
N ILE A 51 -2.03 -7.05 10.38
CA ILE A 51 -1.77 -8.27 11.15
C ILE A 51 -1.48 -7.84 12.59
N ASN A 52 -2.38 -8.18 13.51
CA ASN A 52 -2.28 -7.78 14.91
C ASN A 52 -1.18 -8.58 15.66
N GLN A 53 -0.98 -8.28 16.94
CA GLN A 53 0.03 -8.94 17.77
C GLN A 53 -0.21 -10.46 17.96
N ALA A 54 -1.45 -10.91 17.78
CA ALA A 54 -1.83 -12.32 17.85
C ALA A 54 -1.69 -13.04 16.49
N GLY A 55 -1.26 -12.36 15.43
CA GLY A 55 -1.17 -12.92 14.07
C GLY A 55 -2.51 -12.97 13.32
N GLU A 56 -3.54 -12.31 13.84
CA GLU A 56 -4.85 -12.26 13.21
C GLU A 56 -4.94 -11.10 12.22
N ILE A 57 -5.67 -11.31 11.13
CA ILE A 57 -5.87 -10.31 10.10
C ILE A 57 -7.07 -9.44 10.48
N ALA A 58 -6.84 -8.16 10.70
CA ALA A 58 -7.87 -7.15 10.84
C ALA A 58 -8.03 -6.38 9.53
N VAL A 59 -9.27 -6.26 9.04
CA VAL A 59 -9.63 -5.48 7.86
C VAL A 59 -10.50 -4.31 8.30
N ASN A 60 -10.07 -3.08 8.03
CA ASN A 60 -10.73 -1.85 8.47
C ASN A 60 -11.08 -1.86 9.98
N GLY A 61 -10.17 -2.38 10.79
CA GLY A 61 -10.32 -2.49 12.25
C GLY A 61 -11.10 -3.71 12.74
N GLU A 62 -11.72 -4.50 11.85
CA GLU A 62 -12.46 -5.70 12.21
C GLU A 62 -11.62 -6.96 12.00
N VAL A 63 -11.43 -7.75 13.06
CA VAL A 63 -10.76 -9.06 12.96
C VAL A 63 -11.57 -9.99 12.06
N LYS A 64 -10.92 -10.57 11.06
CA LYS A 64 -11.50 -11.55 10.14
C LYS A 64 -10.87 -12.93 10.42
N PRO A 65 -11.42 -13.71 11.37
CA PRO A 65 -10.90 -15.03 11.66
C PRO A 65 -11.03 -15.92 10.43
N ASN A 66 -10.01 -16.76 10.17
CA ASN A 66 -9.99 -17.72 9.07
C ASN A 66 -10.18 -17.09 7.67
N LEU A 67 -9.72 -15.86 7.45
CA LEU A 67 -9.76 -15.23 6.14
C LEU A 67 -8.82 -15.97 5.17
N ARG A 68 -9.39 -16.90 4.39
CA ARG A 68 -8.66 -17.70 3.39
C ARG A 68 -8.27 -16.86 2.19
N GLU A 69 -7.29 -17.34 1.43
CA GLU A 69 -6.77 -16.70 0.21
C GLU A 69 -7.86 -16.19 -0.74
N ILE A 70 -8.80 -17.05 -1.15
CA ILE A 70 -9.84 -16.68 -2.12
C ILE A 70 -10.72 -15.57 -1.57
N ALA A 71 -11.19 -15.71 -0.32
CA ALA A 71 -12.03 -14.71 0.33
C ALA A 71 -11.28 -13.37 0.52
N PHE A 72 -9.98 -13.41 0.78
CA PHE A 72 -9.14 -12.22 0.84
C PHE A 72 -9.04 -11.53 -0.54
N LYS A 73 -8.76 -12.28 -1.60
CA LYS A 73 -8.65 -11.75 -2.97
C LYS A 73 -9.98 -11.14 -3.44
N GLU A 74 -11.10 -11.81 -3.17
CA GLU A 74 -12.44 -11.31 -3.45
C GLU A 74 -12.75 -10.03 -2.69
N LEU A 75 -12.36 -9.93 -1.41
CA LEU A 75 -12.52 -8.73 -0.61
C LEU A 75 -11.76 -7.54 -1.20
N VAL A 76 -10.50 -7.72 -1.59
CA VAL A 76 -9.70 -6.67 -2.23
C VAL A 76 -10.33 -6.26 -3.56
N LEU A 77 -10.71 -7.23 -4.40
CA LEU A 77 -11.34 -6.98 -5.69
C LEU A 77 -12.64 -6.19 -5.55
N ASP A 78 -13.53 -6.61 -4.64
CA ASP A 78 -14.81 -5.98 -4.38
C ASP A 78 -14.65 -4.58 -3.77
N PHE A 79 -13.64 -4.35 -2.93
CA PHE A 79 -13.31 -3.03 -2.42
C PHE A 79 -12.85 -2.08 -3.54
N VAL A 80 -11.93 -2.53 -4.40
CA VAL A 80 -11.35 -1.72 -5.48
C VAL A 80 -12.38 -1.39 -6.55
N THR A 81 -13.13 -2.39 -7.02
CA THR A 81 -14.08 -2.24 -8.12
C THR A 81 -15.41 -1.63 -7.68
N ASN A 82 -15.79 -1.83 -6.42
CA ASN A 82 -17.03 -1.35 -5.81
C ASN A 82 -18.26 -1.43 -6.76
N PRO A 83 -18.58 -2.61 -7.31
CA PRO A 83 -19.56 -2.73 -8.39
C PRO A 83 -20.98 -2.32 -7.95
N LYS A 84 -21.26 -2.43 -6.64
CA LYS A 84 -22.54 -2.04 -6.02
C LYS A 84 -22.56 -0.58 -5.52
N GLN A 85 -21.51 0.20 -5.81
CA GLN A 85 -21.37 1.60 -5.40
C GLN A 85 -21.61 1.84 -3.90
N ASN A 86 -21.17 0.91 -3.05
CA ASN A 86 -21.29 1.03 -1.61
C ASN A 86 -20.42 2.19 -1.10
N LYS A 87 -20.98 3.02 -0.23
CA LYS A 87 -20.28 4.16 0.38
C LYS A 87 -19.15 3.74 1.32
N SER A 88 -19.18 2.51 1.86
CA SER A 88 -18.13 1.94 2.71
C SER A 88 -16.92 1.41 1.92
N LYS A 89 -16.93 1.54 0.59
CA LYS A 89 -15.86 1.08 -0.30
C LYS A 89 -15.36 2.24 -1.15
N ALA A 90 -14.27 1.97 -1.88
CA ALA A 90 -13.63 2.97 -2.71
C ALA A 90 -14.61 3.62 -3.68
N SER A 91 -14.50 4.93 -3.81
CA SER A 91 -15.32 5.71 -4.72
C SER A 91 -15.00 5.44 -6.19
N ASN A 92 -13.75 5.10 -6.48
CA ASN A 92 -13.25 4.72 -7.79
C ASN A 92 -11.92 3.96 -7.61
N PRO A 93 -11.63 2.94 -8.44
CA PRO A 93 -10.32 2.30 -8.49
C PRO A 93 -9.11 3.25 -8.46
N ASP A 94 -9.17 4.37 -9.18
CA ASP A 94 -8.08 5.35 -9.30
C ASP A 94 -7.77 6.12 -8.01
N LYS A 95 -8.59 5.96 -6.96
CA LYS A 95 -8.44 6.59 -5.64
C LYS A 95 -8.05 5.62 -4.53
N VAL A 96 -7.97 4.32 -4.82
CA VAL A 96 -7.69 3.29 -3.80
C VAL A 96 -6.29 3.45 -3.22
N TYR A 97 -6.20 3.32 -1.91
CA TYR A 97 -4.97 3.03 -1.17
C TYR A 97 -5.15 1.78 -0.34
N ILE A 98 -4.14 0.91 -0.30
CA ILE A 98 -4.14 -0.29 0.53
C ILE A 98 -3.08 -0.10 1.61
N GLN A 99 -3.52 0.11 2.84
CA GLN A 99 -2.61 0.11 3.98
C GLN A 99 -2.39 -1.34 4.41
N LEU A 100 -1.15 -1.80 4.38
CA LEU A 100 -0.76 -3.15 4.73
C LEU A 100 0.34 -3.10 5.79
N ALA A 101 0.02 -3.50 7.03
CA ALA A 101 0.94 -3.44 8.15
C ALA A 101 0.90 -4.72 9.00
N SER A 102 1.97 -4.96 9.75
CA SER A 102 2.05 -6.06 10.71
C SER A 102 2.84 -5.61 11.92
N PHE A 103 2.31 -5.89 13.11
CA PHE A 103 3.05 -5.66 14.36
C PHE A 103 4.36 -6.46 14.41
N ASN A 104 4.43 -7.61 13.72
CA ASN A 104 5.67 -8.32 13.47
C ASN A 104 6.20 -7.96 12.07
N LYS A 105 7.27 -7.17 12.01
CA LYS A 105 7.86 -6.66 10.75
C LYS A 105 8.40 -7.74 9.83
N ASN A 106 8.77 -8.91 10.37
CA ASN A 106 9.26 -10.05 9.61
C ASN A 106 8.18 -11.14 9.42
N SER A 107 6.92 -10.72 9.39
CA SER A 107 5.81 -11.66 9.19
C SER A 107 5.77 -12.17 7.75
N ASP A 108 5.97 -13.48 7.57
CA ASP A 108 5.77 -14.16 6.28
C ASP A 108 4.34 -13.95 5.77
N GLN A 109 3.37 -13.93 6.68
CA GLN A 109 1.97 -13.66 6.38
C GLN A 109 1.78 -12.27 5.74
N LEU A 110 2.55 -11.24 6.14
CA LEU A 110 2.50 -9.92 5.52
C LEU A 110 2.89 -9.99 4.04
N GLN A 111 3.94 -10.75 3.72
CA GLN A 111 4.40 -10.92 2.34
C GLN A 111 3.38 -11.71 1.51
N VAL A 112 2.79 -12.76 2.10
CA VAL A 112 1.72 -13.54 1.44
C VAL A 112 0.52 -12.65 1.10
N LEU A 113 0.04 -11.82 2.04
CA LEU A 113 -1.06 -10.90 1.78
C LEU A 113 -0.70 -9.86 0.71
N LYS A 114 0.54 -9.36 0.71
CA LYS A 114 1.04 -8.46 -0.34
C LYS A 114 0.98 -9.13 -1.72
N SER A 115 1.41 -10.38 -1.84
CA SER A 115 1.32 -11.16 -3.08
C SER A 115 -0.12 -11.36 -3.53
N TYR A 116 -1.05 -11.65 -2.61
CA TYR A 116 -2.46 -11.77 -2.95
C TYR A 116 -3.07 -10.47 -3.47
N ILE A 117 -2.72 -9.32 -2.90
CA ILE A 117 -3.13 -8.01 -3.42
C ILE A 117 -2.57 -7.81 -4.83
N GLN A 118 -1.28 -8.11 -5.04
CA GLN A 118 -0.63 -8.01 -6.33
C GLN A 118 -1.31 -8.86 -7.41
N GLU A 119 -1.69 -10.10 -7.07
CA GLU A 119 -2.44 -10.98 -7.98
C GLU A 119 -3.81 -10.42 -8.38
N VAL A 120 -4.54 -9.82 -7.44
CA VAL A 120 -5.82 -9.14 -7.76
C VAL A 120 -5.59 -7.99 -8.75
N TYR A 121 -4.52 -7.22 -8.58
CA TYR A 121 -4.19 -6.14 -9.51
C TYR A 121 -3.73 -6.64 -10.87
N ILE A 122 -2.97 -7.75 -10.94
CA ILE A 122 -2.65 -8.40 -12.22
C ILE A 122 -3.95 -8.78 -12.94
N TYR A 123 -4.90 -9.39 -12.24
CA TYR A 123 -6.20 -9.73 -12.81
C TYR A 123 -6.95 -8.49 -13.34
N LEU A 124 -7.03 -7.42 -12.55
CA LEU A 124 -7.68 -6.16 -12.96
C LEU A 124 -7.00 -5.54 -14.18
N TRP A 125 -5.66 -5.55 -14.21
CA TRP A 125 -4.89 -5.03 -15.32
C TRP A 125 -5.07 -5.85 -16.58
N ASP A 126 -5.05 -7.18 -16.50
CA ASP A 126 -5.30 -8.06 -17.63
C ASP A 126 -6.72 -7.87 -18.18
N LYS A 127 -7.73 -7.79 -17.30
CA LYS A 127 -9.11 -7.54 -17.72
C LYS A 127 -9.26 -6.24 -18.47
N TYR A 128 -8.73 -5.15 -17.93
CA TYR A 128 -8.81 -3.85 -18.59
C TYR A 128 -7.95 -3.78 -19.87
N ALA A 129 -6.80 -4.46 -19.89
CA ALA A 129 -5.95 -4.55 -21.06
C ALA A 129 -6.64 -5.31 -22.20
N ASP A 130 -7.29 -6.43 -21.90
CA ASP A 130 -8.07 -7.22 -22.85
C ASP A 130 -9.23 -6.40 -23.43
N GLU A 131 -10.04 -5.77 -22.57
CA GLU A 131 -11.16 -4.93 -22.98
C GLU A 131 -10.73 -3.75 -23.87
N LYS A 132 -9.59 -3.13 -23.58
CA LYS A 132 -9.15 -1.89 -24.24
C LYS A 132 -8.23 -2.12 -25.43
N TYR A 133 -7.45 -3.19 -25.43
CA TYR A 133 -6.37 -3.43 -26.37
C TYR A 133 -6.39 -4.83 -26.98
N ASN A 134 -7.30 -5.72 -26.57
CA ASN A 134 -7.42 -7.11 -27.01
C ASN A 134 -6.08 -7.86 -26.89
N SER A 135 -5.42 -7.70 -25.74
CA SER A 135 -4.09 -8.25 -25.43
C SER A 135 -3.90 -8.28 -23.91
N SER A 136 -3.10 -9.23 -23.41
CA SER A 136 -2.78 -9.31 -21.98
C SER A 136 -1.92 -8.12 -21.53
N TYR A 137 -2.02 -7.73 -20.25
CA TYR A 137 -1.25 -6.62 -19.69
C TYR A 137 0.27 -6.81 -19.88
N ILE A 138 0.73 -8.05 -19.76
CA ILE A 138 2.15 -8.40 -19.90
C ILE A 138 2.69 -8.25 -21.34
N GLU A 139 1.82 -8.28 -22.35
CA GLU A 139 2.19 -8.05 -23.76
C GLU A 139 2.19 -6.58 -24.14
N LEU A 140 1.54 -5.72 -23.34
CA LEU A 140 1.49 -4.29 -23.60
C LEU A 140 2.86 -3.63 -23.46
N ASN A 141 3.11 -2.63 -24.31
CA ASN A 141 4.22 -1.70 -24.12
C ASN A 141 3.95 -0.74 -22.93
N CYS A 142 5.01 -0.09 -22.44
CA CYS A 142 4.92 0.73 -21.23
C CYS A 142 3.95 1.90 -21.32
N ARG A 143 3.74 2.47 -22.52
CA ARG A 143 2.74 3.53 -22.72
C ARG A 143 1.32 3.02 -22.49
N LYS A 144 0.99 1.85 -23.02
CA LYS A 144 -0.33 1.22 -22.81
C LYS A 144 -0.48 0.75 -21.36
N ARG A 145 0.56 0.12 -20.79
CA ARG A 145 0.56 -0.27 -19.36
C ARG A 145 0.34 0.92 -18.43
N SER A 146 0.95 2.08 -18.73
CA SER A 146 0.72 3.32 -17.99
C SER A 146 -0.76 3.71 -17.94
N LYS A 147 -1.50 3.55 -19.04
CA LYS A 147 -2.95 3.84 -19.07
C LYS A 147 -3.79 2.84 -18.30
N VAL A 148 -3.40 1.56 -18.29
CA VAL A 148 -4.02 0.55 -17.44
C VAL A 148 -3.75 0.88 -15.97
N PHE A 149 -2.51 1.21 -15.63
CA PHE A 149 -2.09 1.57 -14.27
C PHE A 149 -2.74 2.85 -13.76
N GLU A 150 -2.89 3.90 -14.59
CA GLU A 150 -3.63 5.12 -14.23
C GLU A 150 -5.09 4.81 -13.84
N THR A 151 -5.69 3.79 -14.45
CA THR A 151 -7.07 3.37 -14.16
C THR A 151 -7.15 2.54 -12.88
N TYR A 152 -6.20 1.62 -12.68
CA TYR A 152 -6.12 0.74 -11.52
C TYR A 152 -4.75 0.84 -10.84
N PRO A 153 -4.42 1.95 -10.17
CA PRO A 153 -3.10 2.15 -9.59
C PRO A 153 -2.91 1.24 -8.37
N LEU A 154 -1.86 0.43 -8.37
CA LEU A 154 -1.49 -0.38 -7.20
C LEU A 154 -0.76 0.51 -6.21
N ARG A 155 -1.42 0.83 -5.10
CA ARG A 155 -0.88 1.72 -4.07
C ARG A 155 -0.89 1.06 -2.70
N ILE A 156 0.12 0.23 -2.43
CA ILE A 156 0.31 -0.42 -1.13
C ILE A 156 1.20 0.47 -0.26
N ILE A 157 0.71 0.81 0.92
CA ILE A 157 1.44 1.59 1.93
C ILE A 157 1.73 0.68 3.12
N GLY A 158 3.00 0.58 3.48
CA GLY A 158 3.43 -0.14 4.67
C GLY A 158 3.07 0.59 5.98
N GLU A 159 3.73 0.23 7.07
CA GLU A 159 3.77 1.13 8.23
C GLU A 159 4.38 2.47 7.80
N ILE A 160 3.54 3.50 7.65
CA ILE A 160 4.02 4.87 7.68
C ILE A 160 4.58 5.02 9.08
N ASN A 161 5.90 5.20 9.18
CA ASN A 161 6.52 5.66 10.40
C ASN A 161 6.01 7.08 10.66
N ASN A 162 4.78 7.21 11.16
CA ASN A 162 4.32 8.40 11.85
C ASN A 162 5.13 8.43 13.14
N LYS A 163 6.41 8.83 13.04
CA LYS A 163 7.14 9.40 14.16
C LYS A 163 6.52 10.77 14.43
N GLU A 164 5.23 10.81 14.77
CA GLU A 164 4.85 11.73 15.81
C GLU A 164 5.63 11.25 17.02
N ARG A 165 6.76 11.92 17.26
CA ARG A 165 7.37 11.94 18.57
C ARG A 165 6.34 12.61 19.47
N SER A 166 5.33 11.86 19.87
CA SER A 166 4.55 12.21 21.03
C SER A 166 5.57 12.26 22.16
N ASN A 167 5.83 13.47 22.64
CA ASN A 167 6.65 13.67 23.83
C ASN A 167 5.97 13.12 25.09
N ASN A 168 4.81 12.45 24.96
CA ASN A 168 4.19 11.63 26.00
C ASN A 168 4.92 10.29 26.15
N ARG A 169 6.23 10.35 26.43
CA ARG A 169 6.84 9.24 27.17
C ARG A 169 6.14 9.20 28.53
N PRO A 170 5.68 8.04 29.01
CA PRO A 170 5.33 7.91 30.43
C PRO A 170 6.54 8.39 31.22
N LYS A 171 6.40 9.46 32.00
CA LYS A 171 7.42 9.83 32.99
C LYS A 171 7.38 8.71 34.03
N GLY A 172 8.24 7.71 33.85
CA GLY A 172 8.36 6.58 34.76
C GLY A 172 8.77 7.08 36.14
N LEU A 173 7.81 7.16 37.04
CA LEU A 173 8.01 7.20 38.47
C LEU A 173 7.51 5.86 39.00
N GLY A 174 8.38 4.86 38.93
CA GLY A 174 8.21 3.57 39.59
C GLY A 174 7.23 2.59 38.93
N VAL A 175 7.44 1.30 39.22
CA VAL A 175 6.43 0.26 39.02
C VAL A 175 5.22 0.64 39.89
N PRO A 176 3.99 0.67 39.36
CA PRO A 176 2.81 0.91 40.19
C PRO A 176 2.75 -0.20 41.26
N PRO A 177 2.54 0.13 42.54
CA PRO A 177 2.50 -0.88 43.57
C PRO A 177 1.31 -1.81 43.30
N PHE A 178 1.59 -3.10 43.16
CA PHE A 178 0.55 -4.11 43.07
C PHE A 178 0.18 -4.59 44.48
N ALA A 179 -1.07 -4.98 44.68
CA ALA A 179 -1.58 -5.40 46.00
C ALA A 179 -0.86 -6.62 46.62
N GLY A 180 0.09 -7.23 45.90
CA GLY A 180 0.93 -8.33 46.35
C GLY A 180 2.42 -7.99 46.55
N ASP A 181 2.82 -6.71 46.46
CA ASP A 181 4.20 -6.30 46.71
C ASP A 181 4.50 -6.42 48.21
N VAL A 182 4.97 -7.60 48.62
CA VAL A 182 5.41 -7.86 49.99
C VAL A 182 6.70 -7.08 50.24
N LYS A 183 6.70 -6.21 51.26
CA LYS A 183 7.93 -5.63 51.78
C LYS A 183 8.63 -6.68 52.61
N ASP A 184 9.72 -7.25 52.07
CA ASP A 184 10.65 -8.00 52.89
C ASP A 184 11.26 -7.03 53.92
N ASN A 185 11.03 -7.31 55.21
CA ASN A 185 11.62 -6.59 56.35
C ASN A 185 12.97 -7.19 56.73
#